data_AF-A0A1V4VJA3-F1
#
_entry.id   AF-A0A1V4VJA3-F1
#
_cell.length_a   1.000
_cell.length_b   1.000
_cell.length_c   1.000
_cell.angle_alpha   90.00
_cell.angle_beta   90.00
_cell.angle_gamma   90.00
#
_symmetry.space_group_name_H-M   'P 1'
#
loop_
_entity.id
_entity.type
_entity.pdbx_description
1 polymer ?
#
loop_
_entity_poly.entity_id
_entity_poly.type
_entity_poly.pdbx_seq_one_letter_code
_entity_poly.pdbx_strand_id
1 'polypeptide(L)'
;MNKLLSALNKNRTKFLGMKNVVGVGVGYKQVGENDTGKPAFIVYVEKKLPRTNLSRSHIVPRQVDGLETDVVEMGVVKMLGVRTTRERPCHPGMSIGHYQSTAGTFGAVVQDKATRDLMILSNNHVLANGSSIQDVRAKAGDPVLQPGGCDTAWERAKDSG
;
A
#
# COMPACT_ATOMS: atom_id res chain seq x y z
N MET A 1 19.96 -2.31 -6.65
CA MET A 1 18.81 -1.64 -6.00
C MET A 1 18.88 -0.11 -6.08
N ASN A 2 19.94 0.54 -5.59
CA ASN A 2 19.98 2.01 -5.37
C ASN A 2 19.74 2.87 -6.63
N LYS A 3 20.22 2.43 -7.80
CA LYS A 3 20.02 3.17 -9.07
C LYS A 3 18.55 3.20 -9.52
N LEU A 4 17.80 2.12 -9.30
CA LEU A 4 16.37 2.02 -9.64
C LEU A 4 15.53 2.89 -8.70
N LEU A 5 15.82 2.84 -7.40
CA LEU A 5 15.16 3.69 -6.39
C LEU A 5 15.43 5.19 -6.63
N SER A 6 16.65 5.54 -7.02
CA SER A 6 16.98 6.93 -7.40
C SER A 6 16.19 7.37 -8.64
N ALA A 7 16.13 6.52 -9.68
CA ALA A 7 15.34 6.78 -10.88
C ALA A 7 13.82 6.91 -10.57
N LEU A 8 13.31 6.10 -9.65
CA LEU A 8 11.93 6.20 -9.14
C LEU A 8 11.70 7.54 -8.46
N ASN A 9 12.54 7.92 -7.50
CA ASN A 9 12.37 9.19 -6.77
C ASN A 9 12.40 10.41 -7.71
N LYS A 10 13.28 10.38 -8.73
CA LYS A 10 13.36 11.43 -9.74
C LYS A 10 12.09 11.55 -10.60
N ASN A 11 11.45 10.42 -10.95
CA ASN A 11 10.32 10.39 -11.89
C ASN A 11 8.95 10.27 -11.21
N ARG A 12 8.90 10.04 -9.89
CA ARG A 12 7.68 9.74 -9.12
C ARG A 12 6.60 10.80 -9.30
N THR A 13 6.94 12.07 -9.12
CA THR A 13 5.99 13.20 -9.23
C THR A 13 5.41 13.32 -10.64
N LYS A 14 6.21 13.06 -11.68
CA LYS A 14 5.78 13.08 -13.07
C LYS A 14 4.74 11.99 -13.37
N PHE A 15 4.96 10.76 -12.87
CA PHE A 15 3.99 9.68 -13.05
C PHE A 15 2.70 9.93 -12.25
N LEU A 16 2.82 10.34 -10.98
CA LEU A 16 1.65 10.61 -10.13
C LEU A 16 0.82 11.82 -10.58
N GLY A 17 1.39 12.72 -11.39
CA GLY A 17 0.64 13.81 -12.02
C GLY A 17 -0.22 13.39 -13.22
N MET A 18 -0.18 12.13 -13.65
CA MET A 18 -1.02 11.64 -14.76
C MET A 18 -2.40 11.22 -14.25
N LYS A 19 -3.47 11.67 -14.91
CA LYS A 19 -4.87 11.53 -14.47
C LYS A 19 -5.29 10.10 -14.10
N ASN A 20 -4.72 9.08 -14.74
CA ASN A 20 -5.12 7.68 -14.60
C ASN A 20 -4.11 6.85 -13.79
N VAL A 21 -3.04 7.46 -13.30
CA VAL A 21 -1.99 6.77 -12.54
C VAL A 21 -2.32 6.84 -11.05
N VAL A 22 -2.41 5.68 -10.39
CA VAL A 22 -2.70 5.55 -8.96
C VAL A 22 -1.45 5.20 -8.14
N GLY A 23 -0.38 4.74 -8.80
CA GLY A 23 0.87 4.39 -8.14
C GLY A 23 2.01 4.16 -9.10
N VAL A 24 3.23 4.22 -8.59
CA VAL A 24 4.45 3.90 -9.36
C VAL A 24 5.49 3.23 -8.47
N GLY A 25 6.15 2.23 -9.02
CA GLY A 25 7.25 1.50 -8.39
C GLY A 25 8.33 1.12 -9.39
N VAL A 26 9.32 0.37 -8.93
CA VAL A 26 10.34 -0.25 -9.77
C VAL A 26 10.36 -1.74 -9.51
N GLY A 27 10.49 -2.52 -10.57
CA GLY A 27 10.45 -3.97 -10.52
C GLY A 27 10.94 -4.57 -11.83
N TYR A 28 10.54 -5.80 -12.09
CA TYR A 28 10.80 -6.47 -13.36
C TYR A 28 9.53 -6.47 -14.20
N LYS A 29 9.68 -6.15 -15.48
CA LYS A 29 8.56 -6.08 -16.41
C LYS A 29 7.95 -7.45 -16.63
N GLN A 30 6.63 -7.52 -16.63
CA GLN A 30 5.89 -8.72 -16.98
C GLN A 30 5.18 -8.54 -18.32
N VAL A 31 5.10 -9.62 -19.10
CA VAL A 31 4.31 -9.68 -20.34
C VAL A 31 3.47 -10.95 -20.29
N GLY A 32 2.16 -10.78 -20.08
CA GLY A 32 1.29 -11.90 -19.74
C GLY A 32 1.67 -12.45 -18.37
N GLU A 33 1.87 -13.76 -18.27
CA GLU A 33 2.30 -14.44 -17.03
C GLU A 33 3.83 -14.57 -16.91
N ASN A 34 4.58 -14.07 -17.90
CA ASN A 34 6.03 -14.25 -17.95
C ASN A 34 6.79 -13.02 -17.44
N ASP A 35 7.69 -13.25 -16.48
CA ASP A 35 8.69 -12.27 -16.09
C ASP A 35 9.76 -12.15 -17.19
N THR A 36 9.97 -10.93 -17.68
CA THR A 36 10.96 -10.66 -18.73
C THR A 36 12.39 -10.50 -18.20
N GLY A 37 12.57 -10.43 -16.87
CA GLY A 37 13.85 -10.18 -16.22
C GLY A 37 14.40 -8.77 -16.44
N LYS A 38 13.67 -7.90 -17.15
CA LYS A 38 14.09 -6.53 -17.48
C LYS A 38 13.62 -5.55 -16.41
N PRO A 39 14.52 -4.76 -15.80
CA PRO A 39 14.12 -3.70 -14.87
C PRO A 39 13.23 -2.66 -15.54
N ALA A 40 12.13 -2.32 -14.89
CA ALA A 40 11.13 -1.38 -15.40
C ALA A 40 10.49 -0.55 -14.29
N PHE A 41 9.94 0.60 -14.69
CA PHE A 41 8.94 1.30 -13.89
C PHE A 41 7.62 0.54 -13.96
N ILE A 42 7.10 0.14 -12.80
CA ILE A 42 5.78 -0.47 -12.70
C ILE A 42 4.80 0.66 -12.41
N VAL A 43 3.98 1.01 -13.39
CA VAL A 43 3.01 2.12 -13.31
C VAL A 43 1.62 1.52 -13.12
N TYR A 44 1.05 1.74 -11.95
CA TYR A 44 -0.30 1.30 -11.62
C TYR A 44 -1.31 2.34 -12.10
N VAL A 45 -2.28 1.88 -12.88
CA VAL A 45 -3.36 2.71 -13.39
C VAL A 45 -4.72 2.24 -12.88
N GLU A 46 -5.67 3.15 -12.76
CA GLU A 46 -7.04 2.81 -12.39
C GLU A 46 -7.66 1.89 -13.45
N LYS A 47 -7.55 2.25 -14.74
CA LYS A 47 -8.04 1.43 -15.85
C LYS A 47 -7.14 1.54 -17.07
N LYS A 48 -6.89 0.45 -17.80
CA LYS A 48 -6.22 0.52 -19.11
C LYS A 48 -7.18 1.12 -20.13
N LEU A 49 -6.90 2.35 -20.53
CA LEU A 49 -7.65 3.06 -21.56
C LEU A 49 -6.95 2.94 -22.92
N PRO A 50 -7.70 2.84 -24.04
CA PRO A 50 -7.14 2.98 -25.36
C PRO A 50 -6.39 4.31 -25.52
N ARG A 51 -5.30 4.32 -26.30
CA ARG A 51 -4.50 5.54 -26.53
C ARG A 51 -5.30 6.68 -27.13
N THR A 52 -6.36 6.37 -27.88
CA THR A 52 -7.30 7.35 -28.45
C THR A 52 -8.08 8.13 -27.39
N ASN A 53 -8.23 7.55 -26.19
CA ASN A 53 -8.99 8.12 -25.08
C ASN A 53 -8.09 8.84 -24.07
N LEU A 54 -6.78 8.96 -24.37
CA LEU A 54 -5.80 9.61 -23.51
C LEU A 54 -5.15 10.77 -24.26
N SER A 55 -5.05 11.93 -23.60
CA SER A 55 -4.19 13.01 -24.11
C SER A 55 -2.73 12.55 -24.11
N ARG A 56 -1.92 13.10 -25.02
CA ARG A 56 -0.49 12.74 -25.12
C ARG A 56 0.27 12.89 -23.79
N SER A 57 -0.14 13.83 -22.93
CA SER A 57 0.45 14.07 -21.61
C SER A 57 0.11 12.99 -20.56
N HIS A 58 -0.93 12.18 -20.78
CA HIS A 58 -1.37 11.11 -19.88
C HIS A 58 -1.09 9.70 -20.42
N ILE A 59 -0.44 9.60 -21.57
CA ILE A 59 0.07 8.32 -22.07
C ILE A 59 1.39 8.03 -21.37
N VAL A 60 1.45 6.93 -20.62
CA VAL A 60 2.70 6.42 -20.03
C VAL A 60 3.68 6.11 -21.17
N PRO A 61 4.85 6.79 -21.23
CA PRO A 61 5.86 6.51 -22.25
C PRO A 61 6.42 5.10 -22.09
N ARG A 62 6.71 4.38 -23.19
CA ARG A 62 7.25 3.00 -23.13
C ARG A 62 8.60 2.89 -22.43
N GLN A 63 9.36 3.98 -22.40
CA GLN A 63 10.64 4.10 -21.71
C GLN A 63 10.77 5.48 -21.08
N VAL A 64 11.39 5.54 -19.89
CA VAL A 64 11.71 6.77 -19.17
C VAL A 64 13.11 6.62 -18.59
N ASP A 65 13.99 7.60 -18.82
CA ASP A 65 15.39 7.57 -18.35
C ASP A 65 16.14 6.26 -18.67
N GLY A 66 15.82 5.63 -19.81
CA GLY A 66 16.42 4.37 -20.26
C GLY A 66 15.87 3.10 -19.60
N LEU A 67 14.90 3.21 -18.68
CA LEU A 67 14.16 2.08 -18.14
C LEU A 67 12.88 1.86 -18.93
N GLU A 68 12.49 0.59 -19.14
CA GLU A 68 11.18 0.26 -19.67
C GLU A 68 10.07 0.63 -18.68
N THR A 69 8.85 0.79 -19.19
CA THR A 69 7.66 0.90 -18.35
C THR A 69 6.76 -0.31 -18.53
N ASP A 70 6.19 -0.77 -17.44
CA ASP A 70 5.11 -1.74 -17.40
C ASP A 70 3.86 -1.07 -16.82
N VAL A 71 2.72 -1.25 -17.49
CA VAL A 71 1.45 -0.62 -17.09
C VAL A 71 0.54 -1.71 -16.56
N VAL A 72 0.23 -1.63 -15.27
CA VAL A 72 -0.59 -2.60 -14.55
C VAL A 72 -1.91 -1.95 -14.17
N GLU A 73 -3.02 -2.58 -14.56
CA GLU A 73 -4.34 -2.13 -14.14
C GLU A 73 -4.60 -2.63 -12.71
N MET A 74 -4.92 -1.71 -11.80
CA MET A 74 -5.17 -2.01 -10.38
C MET A 74 -6.63 -1.71 -9.96
N GLY A 75 -7.34 -0.86 -10.70
CA GLY A 75 -8.65 -0.35 -10.27
C GLY A 75 -8.55 0.84 -9.33
N VAL A 76 -9.69 1.24 -8.77
CA VAL A 76 -9.76 2.34 -7.78
C VAL A 76 -9.24 1.83 -6.44
N VAL A 77 -8.16 2.43 -5.94
CA VAL A 77 -7.70 2.21 -4.56
C VAL A 77 -8.70 2.88 -3.63
N LYS A 78 -9.71 2.12 -3.18
CA LYS A 78 -10.65 2.58 -2.15
C LYS A 78 -10.18 2.08 -0.79
N MET A 79 -10.07 3.00 0.16
CA MET A 79 -10.09 2.63 1.56
C MET A 79 -11.49 2.11 1.85
N LEU A 80 -11.65 0.79 1.94
CA LEU A 80 -12.92 0.19 2.33
C LEU A 80 -13.28 0.77 3.69
N GLY A 81 -14.48 1.35 3.81
CA GLY A 81 -14.98 2.00 5.01
C GLY A 81 -14.59 1.20 6.23
N VAL A 82 -13.65 1.75 6.98
CA VAL A 82 -13.02 1.09 8.10
C VAL A 82 -14.14 0.82 9.12
N ARG A 83 -14.38 -0.45 9.48
CA ARG A 83 -15.24 -0.77 10.61
C ARG A 83 -14.51 -0.32 11.87
N THR A 84 -14.65 0.96 12.19
CA THR A 84 -14.02 1.68 13.31
C THR A 84 -14.74 1.44 14.63
N THR A 85 -15.89 0.77 14.62
CA THR A 85 -16.61 0.42 15.84
C THR A 85 -15.88 -0.70 16.58
N ARG A 86 -15.80 -0.56 17.92
CA ARG A 86 -15.22 -1.59 18.77
C ARG A 86 -16.06 -2.86 18.70
N GLU A 87 -15.45 -3.96 18.27
CA GLU A 87 -16.11 -5.26 18.13
C GLU A 87 -15.28 -6.36 18.80
N ARG A 88 -15.95 -7.30 19.49
CA ARG A 88 -15.33 -8.45 20.13
C ARG A 88 -16.22 -9.69 19.89
N PRO A 89 -15.69 -10.81 19.35
CA PRO A 89 -14.31 -11.02 18.90
C PRO A 89 -13.96 -10.18 17.66
N CYS A 90 -12.66 -9.91 17.46
CA CYS A 90 -12.21 -9.14 16.31
C CYS A 90 -12.18 -10.02 15.05
N HIS A 91 -12.67 -9.53 13.90
CA HIS A 91 -12.72 -10.27 12.64
C HIS A 91 -11.90 -9.59 11.53
N PRO A 92 -11.32 -10.37 10.58
CA PRO A 92 -10.70 -9.80 9.39
C PRO A 92 -11.59 -8.78 8.68
N GLY A 93 -11.00 -7.67 8.23
CA GLY A 93 -11.70 -6.52 7.66
C GLY A 93 -11.92 -5.35 8.64
N MET A 94 -11.61 -5.54 9.93
CA MET A 94 -11.77 -4.51 10.96
C MET A 94 -10.56 -3.59 11.11
N SER A 95 -10.78 -2.40 11.67
CA SER A 95 -9.69 -1.48 11.98
C SER A 95 -8.81 -1.99 13.11
N ILE A 96 -7.51 -2.10 12.85
CA ILE A 96 -6.51 -2.35 13.87
C ILE A 96 -5.31 -1.43 13.66
N GLY A 97 -4.51 -1.20 14.69
CA GLY A 97 -3.28 -0.46 14.53
C GLY A 97 -2.41 -0.48 15.77
N HIS A 98 -1.10 -0.35 15.57
CA HIS A 98 -0.17 -0.11 16.66
C HIS A 98 -0.53 1.19 17.40
N TYR A 99 -0.42 1.22 18.72
CA TYR A 99 -0.84 2.36 19.55
C TYR A 99 -0.15 3.70 19.20
N GLN A 100 1.03 3.65 18.57
CA GLN A 100 1.79 4.82 18.11
C GLN A 100 1.73 5.04 16.59
N SER A 101 0.91 4.28 15.86
CA SER A 101 0.81 4.36 14.39
C SER A 101 -0.61 4.70 13.93
N THR A 102 -0.80 4.73 12.61
CA THR A 102 -2.12 4.97 12.01
C THR A 102 -3.02 3.73 12.11
N ALA A 103 -4.29 3.87 11.74
CA ALA A 103 -5.21 2.74 11.60
C ALA A 103 -5.01 2.03 10.25
N GLY A 104 -5.25 0.72 10.21
CA GLY A 104 -5.31 -0.10 9.00
C GLY A 104 -6.16 -1.35 9.21
N THR A 105 -6.15 -2.29 8.26
CA THR A 105 -7.11 -3.40 8.27
C THR A 105 -6.53 -4.67 8.88
N PHE A 106 -7.30 -5.36 9.72
CA PHE A 106 -7.03 -6.72 10.12
C PHE A 106 -7.16 -7.65 8.91
N GLY A 107 -6.05 -8.19 8.40
CA GLY A 107 -6.03 -8.95 7.15
C GLY A 107 -6.54 -10.39 7.30
N ALA A 108 -5.93 -11.17 8.19
CA ALA A 108 -6.30 -12.57 8.41
C ALA A 108 -5.82 -13.09 9.76
N VAL A 109 -6.51 -14.11 10.29
CA VAL A 109 -5.94 -14.98 11.34
C VAL A 109 -5.06 -16.02 10.63
N VAL A 110 -3.83 -16.17 11.09
CA VAL A 110 -2.88 -17.16 10.59
C VAL A 110 -2.38 -18.02 11.76
N GLN A 111 -1.86 -19.20 11.47
CA GLN A 111 -1.24 -20.06 12.46
C GLN A 111 0.26 -20.15 12.19
N ASP A 112 1.08 -19.95 13.22
CA ASP A 112 2.52 -20.23 13.10
C ASP A 112 2.75 -21.73 12.88
N LYS A 113 3.61 -22.08 11.93
CA LYS A 113 3.85 -23.49 11.59
C LYS A 113 4.64 -24.23 12.67
N ALA A 114 5.54 -23.55 13.38
CA ALA A 114 6.41 -24.14 14.37
C ALA A 114 5.76 -24.19 15.76
N THR A 115 5.19 -23.07 16.22
CA THR A 115 4.60 -22.96 17.56
C THR A 115 3.12 -23.32 17.60
N ARG A 116 2.43 -23.34 16.44
CA ARG A 116 0.97 -23.52 16.32
C ARG A 116 0.15 -22.39 16.93
N ASP A 117 0.77 -21.28 17.30
CA ASP A 117 0.09 -20.11 17.85
C ASP A 117 -0.76 -19.41 16.79
N LEU A 118 -1.91 -18.90 17.22
CA LEU A 118 -2.75 -18.03 16.39
C LEU A 118 -2.16 -16.62 16.39
N MET A 119 -1.97 -16.07 15.19
CA MET A 119 -1.44 -14.73 14.96
C MET A 119 -2.36 -13.96 14.01
N ILE A 120 -2.18 -12.64 13.98
CA ILE A 120 -2.87 -11.75 13.05
C ILE A 120 -1.91 -11.28 11.96
N LEU A 121 -2.39 -11.23 10.71
CA LEU A 121 -1.66 -10.71 9.57
C LEU A 121 -2.27 -9.38 9.15
N SER A 122 -1.42 -8.37 8.93
CA SER A 122 -1.79 -7.08 8.34
C SER A 122 -0.55 -6.46 7.67
N ASN A 123 -0.66 -5.24 7.17
CA ASN A 123 0.46 -4.52 6.60
C ASN A 123 1.45 -4.08 7.70
N ASN A 124 2.74 -4.10 7.40
CA ASN A 124 3.80 -3.67 8.30
C ASN A 124 3.59 -2.27 8.88
N HIS A 125 3.16 -1.28 8.09
CA HIS A 125 2.95 0.07 8.60
C HIS A 125 1.79 0.18 9.59
N VAL A 126 0.89 -0.80 9.62
CA VAL A 126 -0.26 -0.85 10.54
C VAL A 126 0.17 -1.43 11.89
N LEU A 127 1.03 -2.46 11.89
CA LEU A 127 1.41 -3.19 13.11
C LEU A 127 2.76 -2.77 13.69
N ALA A 128 3.69 -2.31 12.87
CA ALA A 128 5.10 -2.15 13.26
C ALA A 128 5.54 -0.69 13.48
N ASN A 129 4.60 0.26 13.45
CA ASN A 129 4.87 1.70 13.54
C ASN A 129 6.03 2.18 12.64
N GLY A 130 6.07 1.66 11.41
CA GLY A 130 7.18 1.89 10.48
C GLY A 130 6.73 1.93 9.03
N SER A 131 7.15 2.95 8.29
CA SER A 131 6.85 3.11 6.86
C SER A 131 7.72 2.25 5.94
N SER A 132 8.76 1.59 6.48
CA SER A 132 9.76 0.81 5.74
C SER A 132 10.43 -0.23 6.66
N ILE A 133 11.03 -1.27 6.06
CA ILE A 133 11.77 -2.34 6.77
C ILE A 133 12.91 -1.80 7.66
N GLN A 134 13.40 -0.60 7.39
CA GLN A 134 14.56 0.00 8.06
C GLN A 134 14.22 0.80 9.33
N ASP A 135 12.95 1.21 9.50
CA ASP A 135 12.47 2.00 10.64
C ASP A 135 11.36 1.25 11.39
N VAL A 136 11.65 0.02 11.83
CA VAL A 136 10.73 -0.72 12.70
C VAL A 136 10.80 -0.10 14.10
N ARG A 137 9.78 0.67 14.47
CA ARG A 137 9.69 1.31 15.79
C ARG A 137 8.91 0.49 16.80
N ALA A 138 8.18 -0.53 16.35
CA ALA A 138 7.50 -1.48 17.22
C ALA A 138 8.45 -2.55 17.76
N LYS A 139 8.20 -2.98 18.99
CA LYS A 139 8.87 -4.08 19.68
C LYS A 139 7.90 -5.25 19.83
N ALA A 140 8.45 -6.46 19.88
CA ALA A 140 7.66 -7.63 20.24
C ALA A 140 7.01 -7.41 21.62
N GLY A 141 5.69 -7.61 21.71
CA GLY A 141 4.90 -7.34 22.91
C GLY A 141 4.17 -5.99 22.91
N ASP A 142 4.40 -5.13 21.91
CA ASP A 142 3.63 -3.89 21.78
C ASP A 142 2.13 -4.17 21.51
N PRO A 143 1.22 -3.42 22.13
CA PRO A 143 -0.21 -3.62 21.95
C PRO A 143 -0.68 -3.16 20.57
N VAL A 144 -1.46 -4.01 19.92
CA VAL A 144 -2.25 -3.68 18.72
C VAL A 144 -3.68 -3.36 19.16
N LEU A 145 -4.15 -2.16 18.84
CA LEU A 145 -5.46 -1.65 19.25
C LEU A 145 -6.55 -2.01 18.23
N GLN A 146 -7.75 -2.30 18.72
CA GLN A 146 -9.00 -2.39 17.95
C GLN A 146 -10.07 -1.62 18.75
N PRO A 147 -10.63 -0.53 18.20
CA PRO A 147 -10.27 0.10 16.93
C PRO A 147 -8.85 0.73 16.96
N GLY A 148 -8.30 1.08 15.80
CA GLY A 148 -6.94 1.62 15.69
C GLY A 148 -6.82 2.99 16.39
N GLY A 149 -5.59 3.40 16.77
CA GLY A 149 -5.36 4.64 17.52
C GLY A 149 -6.01 5.88 16.90
N CYS A 150 -5.91 6.03 15.57
CA CYS A 150 -6.53 7.13 14.82
C CYS A 150 -8.07 7.14 14.87
N ASP A 151 -8.72 6.00 15.06
CA ASP A 151 -10.18 5.92 15.10
C ASP A 151 -10.73 6.50 16.41
N THR A 152 -10.01 6.30 17.51
CA THR A 152 -10.38 6.85 18.83
C THR A 152 -10.04 8.33 19.00
N ALA A 153 -9.08 8.85 18.22
CA ALA A 153 -8.71 10.26 18.25
C ALA A 153 -9.82 11.16 17.68
N TRP A 154 -10.65 10.64 16.76
CA TRP A 154 -11.79 11.38 16.21
C TRP A 154 -12.97 11.47 17.19
N GLU A 155 -13.19 10.46 18.02
CA GLU A 155 -14.28 10.48 19.02
C GLU A 155 -14.01 11.48 20.15
N ARG A 156 -12.76 11.58 20.64
CA ARG A 156 -12.41 12.55 21.70
C ARG A 156 -12.57 14.02 21.28
N ALA A 157 -12.46 14.33 19.99
CA ALA A 157 -12.64 15.68 19.47
C ALA A 157 -14.13 16.12 19.39
N LYS A 158 -15.08 15.18 19.50
CA LYS A 158 -16.52 15.50 19.52
C LYS A 158 -17.07 15.78 20.92
N ASP A 159 -16.43 15.28 21.96
CA ASP A 159 -16.86 15.44 23.35
C ASP A 159 -16.26 16.69 24.04
N SER A 160 -15.58 17.56 23.28
CA SER A 160 -14.96 18.81 23.77
C SER A 160 -15.63 20.08 23.22
N GLY A 161 -16.88 19.98 22.73
CA GLY A 161 -17.69 21.10 22.25
C GLY A 161 -18.83 21.45 23.19
#